data_AF-A0AAV5Y1X2-F1
#
_entry.id   AF-A0AAV5Y1X2-F1
#
_cell.length_a   1.000
_cell.length_b   1.000
_cell.length_c   1.000
_cell.angle_alpha   90.00
_cell.angle_beta   90.00
_cell.angle_gamma   90.00
#
_symmetry.space_group_name_H-M   'P 1'
#
loop_
_entity.id
_entity.type
_entity.pdbx_description
1 polymer ?
#
loop_
_entity_poly.entity_id
_entity_poly.type
_entity_poly.pdbx_seq_one_letter_code
_entity_poly.pdbx_strand_id
1 'polypeptide(L)' 'MTEADVVGRASSAILKNLAGPMAKDMPYTPYTEATLRRLAGLEPRTLALMHGSTFKGDGGKAILALAEVIKRALGPAEAA' A
#
# COMPACT_ATOMS: atom_id res chain seq x y z
N MET A 1 18.87 2.69 -1.42
CA MET A 1 18.06 1.94 -2.42
C MET A 1 18.05 0.47 -2.02
N THR A 2 16.97 -0.26 -2.28
CA THR A 2 16.80 -1.66 -1.85
C THR A 2 15.95 -2.45 -2.86
N GLU A 3 16.18 -3.75 -2.94
CA GLU A 3 15.35 -4.71 -3.67
C GLU A 3 14.56 -5.61 -2.67
N ALA A 4 14.74 -5.38 -1.37
CA ALA A 4 14.05 -6.12 -0.31
C ALA A 4 12.57 -5.73 -0.21
N ASP A 5 11.77 -6.60 0.41
CA ASP A 5 10.34 -6.39 0.58
C ASP A 5 10.02 -5.06 1.28
N VAL A 6 9.25 -4.22 0.59
CA VAL A 6 8.71 -2.95 1.10
C VAL A 6 7.23 -3.04 1.41
N VAL A 7 6.50 -3.98 0.81
CA VAL A 7 5.06 -4.15 0.99
C VAL A 7 4.77 -4.79 2.34
N GLY A 8 5.53 -5.81 2.75
CA GLY A 8 5.37 -6.42 4.07
C GLY A 8 5.65 -5.44 5.22
N ARG A 9 6.62 -4.54 5.02
CA ARG A 9 6.90 -3.44 5.97
C ARG A 9 5.73 -2.46 6.06
N ALA A 10 5.21 -2.01 4.93
CA ALA A 10 4.05 -1.11 4.88
C ALA A 10 2.81 -1.78 5.51
N SER A 11 2.53 -3.05 5.16
CA SER A 11 1.43 -3.82 5.73
C SER A 11 1.54 -3.93 7.24
N SER A 12 2.73 -4.22 7.76
CA SER A 12 2.95 -4.32 9.22
C SER A 12 2.69 -2.98 9.93
N ALA A 13 3.08 -1.86 9.31
CA ALA A 13 2.83 -0.53 9.86
C ALA A 13 1.33 -0.20 9.89
N ILE A 14 0.62 -0.42 8.78
CA ILE A 14 -0.83 -0.18 8.68
C ILE A 14 -1.58 -0.99 9.75
N LEU A 15 -1.29 -2.30 9.87
CA LEU A 15 -1.97 -3.16 10.84
C LEU A 15 -1.66 -2.78 12.29
N LYS A 16 -0.43 -2.33 12.59
CA LYS A 16 -0.08 -1.83 13.92
C LYS A 16 -0.80 -0.53 14.26
N ASN A 17 -0.90 0.40 13.31
CA ASN A 17 -1.62 1.67 13.52
C ASN A 17 -3.11 1.43 13.78
N LEU A 18 -3.71 0.48 13.04
CA LEU A 18 -5.11 0.07 13.21
C LEU A 18 -5.41 -0.51 14.59
N ALA A 19 -4.43 -1.18 15.21
CA ALA A 19 -4.57 -1.71 16.56
C ALA A 19 -4.30 -0.67 17.67
N GLY A 20 -3.83 0.53 17.31
CA GLY A 20 -3.39 1.56 18.25
C GLY A 20 -4.29 2.80 18.31
N PRO A 21 -3.88 3.84 19.06
CA PRO A 21 -4.63 5.10 19.16
C PRO A 21 -4.74 5.85 17.82
N MET A 22 -4.00 5.44 16.79
CA MET A 22 -3.99 6.01 15.44
C MET A 22 -4.84 5.22 14.44
N ALA A 23 -5.79 4.40 14.89
CA ALA A 23 -6.59 3.52 14.01
C ALA A 23 -7.43 4.21 12.91
N LYS A 24 -7.44 5.54 12.85
CA LYS A 24 -8.17 6.35 11.87
C LYS A 24 -7.28 7.35 11.13
N ASP A 25 -5.96 7.14 11.14
CA ASP A 25 -4.99 8.00 10.46
C ASP A 25 -5.05 7.91 8.93
N MET A 26 -5.56 6.80 8.40
CA MET A 26 -5.63 6.53 6.96
C MET A 26 -7.05 6.19 6.50
N PRO A 27 -7.79 7.14 5.90
CA PRO A 27 -9.13 6.87 5.36
C PRO A 27 -9.06 6.06 4.06
N TYR A 28 -9.96 5.09 3.92
CA TYR A 28 -10.24 4.43 2.64
C TYR A 28 -11.37 5.16 1.92
N THR A 29 -11.15 5.55 0.67
CA THR A 29 -12.11 6.31 -0.14
C THR A 29 -12.46 5.54 -1.42
N PRO A 30 -13.56 5.88 -2.11
CA PRO A 30 -13.90 5.28 -3.40
C PRO A 30 -12.79 5.39 -4.46
N TYR A 31 -11.87 6.35 -4.31
CA TYR A 31 -10.76 6.58 -5.24
C TYR A 31 -9.49 5.80 -4.89
N THR A 32 -9.39 5.22 -3.69
CA THR A 32 -8.16 4.62 -3.18
C THR A 32 -7.65 3.49 -4.09
N GLU A 33 -8.53 2.53 -4.42
CA GLU A 33 -8.16 1.39 -5.28
C GLU A 33 -7.84 1.84 -6.71
N ALA A 34 -8.71 2.66 -7.31
CA ALA A 34 -8.54 3.13 -8.68
C ALA A 34 -7.22 3.92 -8.86
N THR A 35 -6.85 4.74 -7.87
CA THR A 35 -5.61 5.51 -7.89
C THR A 35 -4.39 4.59 -7.87
N LEU A 36 -4.35 3.60 -6.96
CA LEU A 36 -3.23 2.66 -6.86
C LEU A 36 -3.10 1.80 -8.13
N ARG A 37 -4.21 1.32 -8.69
CA ARG A 37 -4.18 0.56 -9.95
C ARG A 37 -3.66 1.41 -11.11
N ARG A 38 -4.06 2.68 -11.21
CA ARG A 38 -3.55 3.62 -12.22
C ARG A 38 -2.05 3.88 -12.06
N LEU A 39 -1.56 4.01 -10.84
CA LEU A 39 -0.12 4.15 -10.57
C LEU A 39 0.66 2.89 -10.95
N ALA A 40 0.12 1.70 -10.64
CA ALA A 40 0.73 0.44 -11.04
C ALA A 40 0.80 0.28 -12.57
N GLY A 41 -0.22 0.76 -13.29
CA GLY A 41 -0.27 0.77 -14.75
C GLY A 41 0.76 1.67 -15.44
N LEU A 42 1.53 2.47 -14.69
CA LEU A 42 2.70 3.19 -15.22
C LEU A 42 3.95 2.29 -15.29
N GLU A 43 3.84 1.02 -14.88
CA GLU A 43 4.91 0.02 -14.88
C GLU A 43 6.22 0.51 -14.25
N PRO A 44 6.18 1.13 -13.04
CA PRO A 44 7.38 1.72 -12.46
C PRO A 44 8.40 0.64 -12.08
N ARG A 45 9.67 0.86 -12.45
CA ARG A 45 10.80 -0.02 -12.05
C ARG A 45 11.48 0.42 -10.75
N THR A 46 11.13 1.60 -10.26
CA THR A 46 11.70 2.20 -9.06
C THR A 46 10.61 3.00 -8.34
N LEU A 47 10.51 2.86 -7.02
CA LEU A 47 9.60 3.64 -6.18
C LEU A 47 10.41 4.49 -5.19
N ALA A 48 10.32 5.81 -5.34
CA ALA A 48 10.86 6.76 -4.37
C ALA A 48 9.88 6.93 -3.21
N LEU A 49 10.00 6.08 -2.19
CA LEU A 49 9.11 6.06 -1.04
C LEU A 49 9.40 7.23 -0.09
N MET A 50 8.36 7.83 0.48
CA MET A 50 8.50 8.89 1.50
C MET A 50 9.10 8.38 2.82
N HIS A 51 8.84 7.11 3.15
CA HIS A 51 9.35 6.46 4.35
C HIS A 51 10.11 5.19 4.00
N GLY A 52 11.38 5.15 4.38
CA GLY A 52 12.29 4.04 4.09
C GLY A 52 13.15 4.28 2.86
N SER A 53 13.71 3.20 2.34
CA SER A 53 14.60 3.23 1.18
C SER A 53 13.82 3.25 -0.13
N THR A 54 14.34 3.94 -1.14
CA THR A 54 13.92 3.76 -2.54
C THR A 54 13.92 2.28 -2.92
N PHE A 55 12.80 1.78 -3.41
CA PHE A 55 12.67 0.41 -3.92
C PHE A 55 13.06 0.35 -5.39
N LYS A 56 13.78 -0.69 -5.78
CA LYS A 56 14.11 -1.02 -7.17
C LYS A 56 13.61 -2.46 -7.45
N GLY A 57 12.86 -2.65 -8.53
CA GLY A 57 12.23 -3.92 -8.85
C GLY A 57 10.93 -3.73 -9.63
N ASP A 58 10.01 -4.69 -9.54
CA ASP A 58 8.66 -4.55 -10.12
C ASP A 58 7.77 -3.69 -9.21
N GLY A 59 7.85 -2.36 -9.41
CA GLY A 59 7.09 -1.38 -8.63
C GLY A 59 5.59 -1.45 -8.92
N GLY A 60 5.19 -1.84 -10.13
CA GLY A 60 3.79 -2.05 -10.48
C GLY A 60 3.17 -3.16 -9.61
N LYS A 61 3.84 -4.31 -9.54
CA LYS A 61 3.44 -5.42 -8.67
C LYS A 61 3.46 -5.04 -7.20
N ALA A 62 4.45 -4.27 -6.75
CA ALA A 62 4.51 -3.79 -5.36
C ALA A 62 3.33 -2.88 -5.00
N ILE A 63 2.94 -1.97 -5.90
CA ILE A 63 1.77 -1.08 -5.71
C ILE A 63 0.46 -1.89 -5.69
N LEU A 64 0.29 -2.87 -6.58
CA LEU A 64 -0.89 -3.74 -6.58
C LEU A 64 -1.01 -4.55 -5.29
N ALA A 65 0.11 -5.12 -4.83
CA ALA A 65 0.13 -5.86 -3.56
C ALA A 65 -0.23 -4.95 -2.37
N LEU A 66 0.27 -3.70 -2.35
CA LEU A 66 -0.11 -2.72 -1.34
C LEU A 66 -1.60 -2.35 -1.41
N ALA A 67 -2.17 -2.24 -2.62
CA ALA A 67 -3.59 -1.96 -2.80
C ALA A 67 -4.48 -3.04 -2.17
N GLU A 68 -4.13 -4.31 -2.33
CA GLU A 68 -4.86 -5.43 -1.71
C GLU A 68 -4.76 -5.39 -0.18
N VAL A 69 -3.60 -5.06 0.38
CA VAL A 69 -3.42 -4.86 1.83
C VAL A 69 -4.33 -3.74 2.34
N ILE A 70 -4.32 -2.58 1.70
CA ILE A 70 -5.12 -1.41 2.09
C ILE A 70 -6.61 -1.75 1.98
N LYS A 71 -7.03 -2.41 0.89
CA LYS A 71 -8.42 -2.85 0.70
C LYS A 71 -8.87 -3.81 1.79
N ARG A 72 -8.07 -4.82 2.12
CA ARG A 72 -8.40 -5.79 3.17
C ARG A 72 -8.47 -5.14 4.55
N ALA A 73 -7.56 -4.21 4.85
CA ALA A 73 -7.44 -3.63 6.17
C ALA A 73 -8.42 -2.48 6.44
N LEU A 74 -8.74 -1.68 5.42
CA LEU A 74 -9.45 -0.41 5.55
C LEU A 74 -10.66 -0.29 4.61
N GLY A 75 -10.79 -1.17 3.63
CA GLY A 75 -11.89 -1.17 2.68
C GLY A 75 -13.22 -1.53 3.35
N PRO A 76 -14.35 -1.29 2.66
CA PRO A 76 -15.65 -1.69 3.15
C PRO A 76 -15.65 -3.21 3.41
N ALA A 77 -16.31 -3.63 4.50
CA ALA A 77 -16.60 -5.04 4.69
C ALA A 77 -17.39 -5.52 3.46
N GLU A 78 -16.93 -6.61 2.86
CA GLU A 78 -17.61 -7.21 1.71
C GLU A 78 -19.06 -7.48 2.13
N ALA A 79 -20.02 -6.88 1.42
CA ALA A 79 -21.42 -7.15 1.68
C ALA A 79 -21.67 -8.62 1.35
N ALA A 80 -21.91 -9.41 2.39
CA ALA A 80 -22.35 -10.81 2.29
C ALA A 80 -23.71 -10.92 1.61
#